data_AF-A0A7C2Q2Z1-F1
#
_entry.id   AF-A0A7C2Q2Z1-F1
#
_cell.length_a   1.000
_cell.length_b   1.000
_cell.length_c   1.000
_cell.angle_alpha   90.00
_cell.angle_beta   90.00
_cell.angle_gamma   90.00
#
_symmetry.space_group_name_H-M   'P 1'
#
loop_
_entity.id
_entity.type
_entity.pdbx_description
1 polymer ?
#
loop_
_entity_poly.entity_id
_entity_poly.type
_entity_poly.pdbx_seq_one_letter_code
_entity_poly.pdbx_strand_id
1 'polypeptide(L)'
;MDIAELLERHRQERERLRWEGTFRDYFELVTQNPKIARLAHARICDMILAAGVEKINEGQPNEITRYKFFSKELFGIDEAIEKIVEYFKSAAQRLEVRKRILLLMGPV
;
A
#
# COMPACT_ATOMS: atom_id res chain seq x y z
N MET A 1 10.99 3.01 26.89
CA MET A 1 11.12 3.92 25.73
C MET A 1 10.28 5.15 26.03
N ASP A 2 10.89 6.32 26.00
CA ASP A 2 10.23 7.60 26.24
C ASP A 2 9.52 8.08 24.96
N ILE A 3 8.29 8.56 25.08
CA ILE A 3 7.47 9.03 23.96
C ILE A 3 8.13 10.24 23.27
N ALA A 4 8.84 11.07 24.05
CA ALA A 4 9.58 12.21 23.53
C ALA A 4 10.66 11.78 22.52
N GLU A 5 11.39 10.70 22.81
CA GLU A 5 12.44 10.17 21.94
C GLU A 5 11.87 9.59 20.64
N LEU A 6 10.71 8.94 20.69
CA LEU A 6 9.99 8.42 19.51
C LEU A 6 9.53 9.56 18.58
N LEU A 7 8.94 10.62 19.15
CA LEU A 7 8.48 11.79 18.40
C LEU A 7 9.63 12.52 17.71
N GLU A 8 10.79 12.57 18.36
CA GLU A 8 11.98 13.22 17.81
C GLU A 8 12.55 12.44 16.63
N ARG A 9 12.65 11.10 16.74
CA ARG A 9 13.04 10.24 15.61
C ARG A 9 12.10 10.41 14.41
N HIS A 10 10.79 10.46 14.66
CA HIS A 10 9.80 10.69 13.60
C HIS A 10 9.95 12.05 12.94
N ARG A 11 10.26 13.12 13.70
CA ARG A 11 10.51 14.45 13.13
C ARG A 11 11.73 14.45 12.21
N GLN A 12 12.83 13.86 12.68
CA GLN A 12 14.07 13.78 11.90
C GLN A 12 13.88 12.98 10.60
N GLU A 13 13.15 11.86 10.64
CA GLU A 13 12.82 11.11 9.42
C GLU A 13 11.96 11.92 8.45
N ARG A 14 10.99 12.69 8.94
CA ARG A 14 10.16 13.56 8.08
C ARG A 14 10.98 14.65 7.42
N GLU A 15 11.91 15.26 8.14
CA GLU A 15 12.81 16.29 7.58
C GLU A 15 13.74 15.71 6.52
N ARG A 16 14.28 14.51 6.73
CA ARG A 16 15.12 13.82 5.73
C ARG A 16 14.37 13.50 4.44
N LEU A 17 13.08 13.20 4.54
CA LEU A 17 12.21 12.89 3.39
C LEU A 17 11.54 14.13 2.78
N ARG A 18 11.75 15.32 3.38
CA ARG A 18 11.14 16.55 2.90
C ARG A 18 11.82 16.98 1.60
N TRP A 19 11.01 17.15 0.56
CA TRP A 19 11.43 17.75 -0.70
C TRP A 19 10.76 19.12 -0.84
N GLU A 20 11.53 20.11 -1.27
CA GLU A 20 11.06 21.46 -1.57
C GLU A 20 11.79 21.94 -2.83
N GLY A 21 11.06 22.60 -3.73
CA GLY A 21 11.58 23.01 -5.03
C GLY A 21 10.50 23.68 -5.87
N THR A 22 10.87 24.10 -7.07
CA THR A 22 9.93 24.72 -7.99
C THR A 22 9.11 23.67 -8.74
N PHE A 23 8.02 24.09 -9.39
CA PHE A 23 7.27 23.22 -10.29
C PHE A 23 8.14 22.66 -11.43
N ARG A 24 9.12 23.44 -11.91
CA ARG A 24 10.06 23.01 -12.96
C ARG A 24 10.89 21.83 -12.49
N ASP A 25 11.44 21.91 -11.29
CA ASP A 25 12.23 20.83 -10.69
C ASP A 25 11.37 19.57 -10.50
N TYR A 26 10.14 19.73 -10.00
CA TYR A 26 9.19 18.61 -9.87
C TYR A 26 8.84 17.99 -11.23
N PHE A 27 8.60 18.81 -12.25
CA PHE A 27 8.27 18.34 -13.59
C PHE A 27 9.43 17.56 -14.22
N GLU A 28 10.66 18.02 -14.04
CA GLU A 28 11.85 17.28 -14.46
C GLU A 28 11.96 15.92 -13.75
N LEU A 29 11.73 15.88 -12.43
CA LEU A 29 11.70 14.63 -11.66
C LEU A 29 10.65 13.65 -12.18
N VAL A 30 9.41 14.11 -12.40
CA VAL A 30 8.32 13.27 -12.93
C VAL A 30 8.62 12.81 -14.36
N THR A 31 9.27 13.65 -15.17
CA THR A 31 9.68 13.29 -16.53
C THR A 31 10.70 12.16 -16.51
N GLN A 32 11.69 12.22 -15.61
CA GLN A 32 12.69 11.16 -15.42
C GLN A 32 12.08 9.89 -14.81
N ASN A 33 11.16 10.05 -13.87
CA ASN A 33 10.49 8.95 -13.19
C ASN A 33 8.99 9.22 -13.06
N PRO A 34 8.18 8.75 -14.02
CA PRO A 34 6.72 8.90 -13.98
C PRO A 34 6.06 8.28 -12.75
N LYS A 35 6.77 7.38 -12.03
CA LYS A 35 6.26 6.76 -10.81
C LYS A 35 6.01 7.78 -9.69
N ILE A 36 6.67 8.93 -9.72
CA ILE A 36 6.52 10.02 -8.75
C ILE A 36 5.10 10.58 -8.78
N ALA A 37 4.48 10.73 -9.96
CA ALA A 37 3.13 11.28 -10.09
C ALA A 37 2.01 10.22 -10.05
N ARG A 38 2.29 8.98 -9.58
CA ARG A 38 1.28 7.91 -9.54
C ARG A 38 0.24 8.11 -8.43
N LEU A 39 -0.93 7.51 -8.65
CA LEU A 39 -2.02 7.45 -7.67
C LEU A 39 -1.56 6.78 -6.37
N ALA A 40 -2.08 7.25 -5.23
CA ALA A 40 -1.85 6.64 -3.92
C ALA A 40 -2.20 5.14 -3.91
N HIS A 41 -3.33 4.76 -4.52
CA HIS A 41 -3.75 3.36 -4.67
C HIS A 41 -2.69 2.49 -5.36
N ALA A 42 -2.06 3.01 -6.42
CA ALA A 42 -1.01 2.28 -7.13
C ALA A 42 0.26 2.14 -6.27
N ARG A 43 0.62 3.17 -5.50
CA ARG A 43 1.76 3.10 -4.58
C ARG A 43 1.55 2.04 -3.49
N ILE A 44 0.35 2.00 -2.90
CA ILE A 44 0.00 1.01 -1.87
C ILE A 44 0.00 -0.41 -2.47
N CYS A 45 -0.61 -0.57 -3.65
CA CYS A 45 -0.64 -1.86 -4.33
C CYS A 45 0.77 -2.39 -4.63
N ASP A 46 1.63 -1.55 -5.21
CA ASP A 46 3.03 -1.90 -5.46
C ASP A 46 3.76 -2.32 -4.18
N MET A 47 3.55 -1.58 -3.08
CA MET A 47 4.17 -1.88 -1.79
C MET A 47 3.74 -3.25 -1.24
N ILE A 48 2.45 -3.57 -1.33
CA ILE A 48 1.91 -4.87 -0.89
C ILE A 48 2.50 -5.99 -1.75
N LEU A 49 2.51 -5.82 -3.07
CA LEU A 49 3.00 -6.84 -4.00
C LEU A 49 4.52 -7.02 -3.90
N ALA A 50 5.27 -5.96 -3.62
CA ALA A 50 6.73 -6.01 -3.46
C ALA A 50 7.19 -6.88 -2.29
N ALA A 51 6.36 -7.05 -1.25
CA ALA A 51 6.65 -7.98 -0.16
C ALA A 51 6.55 -9.46 -0.59
N GLY A 52 5.89 -9.73 -1.72
CA GLY A 52 5.68 -11.06 -2.28
C GLY A 52 4.30 -11.64 -1.98
N VAL A 53 3.89 -12.57 -2.84
CA VAL A 53 2.60 -13.27 -2.78
C VAL A 53 2.86 -14.76 -2.76
N GLU A 54 2.10 -15.48 -1.95
CA GLU A 54 2.15 -16.93 -1.83
C GLU A 54 0.74 -17.49 -2.06
N LYS A 55 0.63 -18.55 -2.85
CA LYS A 55 -0.62 -19.26 -3.06
C LYS A 55 -0.62 -20.54 -2.23
N ILE A 56 -1.63 -20.69 -1.39
CA ILE A 56 -1.82 -21.87 -0.55
C ILE A 56 -2.90 -22.73 -1.20
N ASN A 57 -2.68 -24.04 -1.29
CA ASN A 57 -3.58 -25.01 -1.94
C ASN A 57 -3.88 -24.68 -3.42
N GLU A 58 -2.87 -24.24 -4.17
CA GLU A 58 -3.02 -23.89 -5.59
C GLU A 58 -3.70 -25.03 -6.39
N GLY A 59 -4.74 -24.70 -7.14
CA GLY A 59 -5.50 -25.66 -7.95
C GLY A 59 -6.52 -26.49 -7.19
N GLN A 60 -6.75 -26.22 -5.90
CA GLN A 60 -7.82 -26.81 -5.11
C GLN A 60 -8.98 -25.81 -4.91
N PRO A 61 -10.20 -26.27 -4.56
CA PRO A 61 -11.34 -25.38 -4.28
C PRO A 61 -11.08 -24.34 -3.18
N ASN A 62 -10.12 -24.62 -2.28
CA ASN A 62 -9.75 -23.77 -1.16
C ASN A 62 -8.39 -23.06 -1.41
N GLU A 63 -8.15 -22.62 -2.65
CA GLU A 63 -6.99 -21.78 -2.99
C GLU A 63 -7.07 -20.45 -2.24
N ILE A 64 -6.02 -20.08 -1.52
CA ILE A 64 -5.94 -18.84 -0.74
C ILE A 64 -4.69 -18.07 -1.18
N THR A 65 -4.89 -16.79 -1.54
CA THR A 65 -3.78 -15.88 -1.83
C THR A 65 -3.31 -15.20 -0.55
N ARG A 66 -2.12 -15.58 -0.06
CA ARG A 66 -1.47 -14.95 1.08
C ARG A 66 -0.50 -13.86 0.65
N TYR A 67 -0.72 -12.65 1.14
CA TYR A 67 0.15 -11.50 0.90
C TYR A 67 1.18 -11.36 2.02
N LYS A 68 2.46 -11.55 1.71
CA LYS A 68 3.57 -11.53 2.71
C LYS A 68 3.71 -10.19 3.43
N PHE A 69 3.20 -9.11 2.84
CA PHE A 69 3.13 -7.79 3.48
C PHE A 69 2.41 -7.83 4.83
N PHE A 70 1.35 -8.66 4.95
CA PHE A 70 0.52 -8.74 6.15
C PHE A 70 0.83 -9.96 7.02
N SER A 71 1.61 -10.92 6.52
CA SER A 71 1.72 -12.27 7.11
C SER A 71 2.38 -12.34 8.49
N LYS A 72 3.00 -11.25 8.95
CA LYS A 72 3.65 -11.17 10.27
C LYS A 72 2.72 -10.62 11.37
N GLU A 73 1.63 -9.96 10.97
CA GLU A 73 0.77 -9.19 11.88
C GLU A 73 -0.70 -9.61 11.80
N LEU A 74 -1.16 -10.03 10.62
CA LEU A 74 -2.56 -10.42 10.38
C LEU A 74 -2.64 -11.90 10.02
N PHE A 75 -3.49 -12.63 10.74
CA PHE A 75 -3.64 -14.08 10.61
C PHE A 75 -5.12 -14.46 10.49
N GLY A 76 -5.42 -15.46 9.65
CA GLY A 76 -6.77 -16.03 9.53
C GLY A 76 -7.79 -15.15 8.79
N ILE A 77 -7.37 -14.01 8.23
CA ILE A 77 -8.21 -13.08 7.47
C ILE A 77 -7.72 -12.90 6.02
N ASP A 78 -7.05 -13.92 5.48
CA ASP A 78 -6.44 -13.89 4.14
C ASP A 78 -7.45 -13.49 3.05
N GLU A 79 -8.69 -14.02 3.09
CA GLU A 79 -9.75 -13.68 2.14
C GLU A 79 -10.18 -12.20 2.20
N ALA A 80 -10.26 -11.64 3.41
CA ALA A 80 -10.61 -10.22 3.58
C ALA A 80 -9.48 -9.32 3.08
N ILE A 81 -8.23 -9.70 3.36
CA ILE A 81 -7.05 -9.03 2.84
C ILE A 81 -7.05 -9.09 1.31
N GLU A 82 -7.35 -10.24 0.71
CA GLU A 82 -7.40 -10.39 -0.74
C GLU A 82 -8.39 -9.42 -1.40
N LYS A 83 -9.60 -9.28 -0.84
CA LYS A 83 -10.60 -8.29 -1.31
C LYS A 83 -10.08 -6.85 -1.21
N ILE A 84 -9.39 -6.50 -0.13
CA ILE A 84 -8.76 -5.18 0.05
C ILE A 84 -7.68 -4.95 -1.03
N VAL A 85 -6.83 -5.94 -1.26
CA VAL A 85 -5.77 -5.84 -2.29
C VAL A 85 -6.37 -5.74 -3.69
N GLU A 86 -7.45 -6.46 -3.98
CA GLU A 86 -8.17 -6.40 -5.25
C GLU A 86 -8.81 -5.02 -5.49
N TYR A 87 -9.34 -4.38 -4.43
CA TYR A 87 -9.77 -2.99 -4.47
C TYR A 87 -8.61 -2.06 -4.88
N PHE A 88 -7.44 -2.20 -4.25
CA PHE A 88 -6.27 -1.37 -4.60
C PHE A 88 -5.75 -1.63 -6.01
N LYS A 89 -5.74 -2.90 -6.47
CA LYS A 89 -5.38 -3.27 -7.86
C LYS A 89 -6.32 -2.58 -8.85
N SER A 90 -7.62 -2.66 -8.62
CA SER A 90 -8.64 -2.02 -9.47
C SER A 90 -8.51 -0.50 -9.48
N ALA A 91 -8.31 0.11 -8.31
CA ALA A 91 -8.15 1.55 -8.17
C ALA A 91 -6.84 2.07 -8.80
N ALA A 92 -5.76 1.28 -8.75
CA ALA A 92 -4.49 1.58 -9.39
C ALA A 92 -4.61 1.67 -10.92
N GLN A 93 -5.49 0.87 -11.52
CA GLN A 93 -5.79 0.88 -12.96
C GLN A 93 -6.73 2.01 -13.40
N ARG A 94 -7.00 2.99 -12.51
CA ARG A 94 -7.90 4.12 -12.80
C ARG A 94 -9.34 3.69 -13.13
N LEU A 95 -9.81 2.58 -12.58
CA LEU A 95 -11.23 2.22 -12.63
C LEU A 95 -12.06 3.09 -11.68
N GLU A 96 -13.38 3.09 -11.84
CA GLU A 96 -14.31 3.87 -11.01
C GLU A 96 -14.26 3.51 -9.53
N VAL A 97 -13.84 2.28 -9.23
CA VAL A 97 -13.66 1.76 -7.87
C VAL A 97 -12.83 2.71 -6.99
N ARG A 98 -11.87 3.46 -7.56
CA ARG A 98 -11.02 4.43 -6.84
C ARG A 98 -11.78 5.58 -6.15
N LYS A 99 -13.04 5.82 -6.54
CA LYS A 99 -13.89 6.89 -5.98
C LYS A 99 -14.85 6.38 -4.90
N ARG A 100 -14.83 5.08 -4.60
CA ARG A 100 -15.75 4.44 -3.65
C ARG A 100 -15.15 4.45 -2.24
N ILE A 101 -16.00 4.35 -1.23
CA ILE A 101 -15.60 4.20 0.16
C ILE A 101 -15.57 2.71 0.49
N LEU A 102 -14.45 2.24 1.05
CA LEU A 102 -14.32 0.88 1.56
C LEU A 102 -14.71 0.87 3.05
N LEU A 103 -15.73 0.10 3.40
CA LEU A 103 -16.18 -0.09 4.78
C LEU A 103 -15.69 -1.45 5.27
N LEU A 104 -14.94 -1.45 6.37
CA LEU A 104 -14.46 -2.67 7.03
C LEU A 104 -15.32 -2.90 8.28
N MET A 105 -16.14 -3.94 8.25
CA MET A 105 -17.03 -4.31 9.36
C MET A 105 -16.67 -5.72 9.82
N GLY A 106 -16.47 -5.88 11.13
CA GLY A 106 -16.21 -7.16 11.77
C GLY A 106 -17.32 -7.55 12.74
N PRO A 107 -17.33 -8.80 13.22
CA PRO A 107 -18.21 -9.20 14.31
C PRO A 107 -17.92 -8.35 15.56
N VAL A 108 -18.99 -8.03 16.30
CA VAL A 108 -18.93 -7.32 17.59
C VAL A 108 -18.51 -8.29 18.69
#